data_AF-A0A9E1WT93-F1
#
_entry.id   AF-A0A9E1WT93-F1
#
_cell.length_a   1.000
_cell.length_b   1.000
_cell.length_c   1.000
_cell.angle_alpha   90.00
_cell.angle_beta   90.00
_cell.angle_gamma   90.00
#
_symmetry.space_group_name_H-M   'P 1'
#
loop_
_entity.id
_entity.type
_entity.pdbx_description
1 polymer ?
#
loop_
_entity_poly.entity_id
_entity_poly.type
_entity_poly.pdbx_seq_one_letter_code
_entity_poly.pdbx_strand_id
1 'polypeptide(L)'
;MDMQFNNPSNALYFWAVVALFGLLLFAYARRSSLLQRVACKRLTQRLTKSSSNGKRKLRIALLIATALTLCASILDPRWGTKYKEVEQKGIDTFFVLDVSRSML
;
A
#
# COMPACT_ATOMS: atom_id res chain seq x y z
N MET A 1 4.84 -22.88 -9.82
CA MET A 1 5.19 -21.44 -9.66
C MET A 1 4.44 -21.01 -8.43
N ASP A 2 5.07 -21.17 -7.28
CA ASP A 2 4.33 -21.18 -6.02
C ASP A 2 4.33 -19.77 -5.45
N MET A 3 3.14 -19.27 -5.10
CA MET A 3 2.98 -17.96 -4.52
C MET A 3 3.30 -18.05 -3.04
N GLN A 4 4.28 -17.29 -2.58
CA GLN A 4 4.72 -17.28 -1.19
C GLN A 4 4.48 -15.92 -0.56
N PHE A 5 3.94 -15.93 0.66
CA PHE A 5 3.72 -14.73 1.46
C PHE A 5 4.69 -14.78 2.64
N ASN A 6 5.59 -13.81 2.72
CA ASN A 6 6.62 -13.76 3.76
C ASN A 6 6.02 -13.42 5.13
N ASN A 7 4.96 -12.60 5.16
CA ASN A 7 4.33 -12.12 6.39
C ASN A 7 2.79 -12.33 6.39
N PRO A 8 2.30 -13.57 6.54
CA PRO A 8 0.86 -13.87 6.51
C PRO A 8 0.09 -13.28 7.72
N SER A 9 0.77 -13.07 8.86
CA SER A 9 0.16 -12.46 10.06
C SER A 9 -0.33 -11.02 9.83
N ASN A 10 0.24 -10.32 8.86
CA ASN A 10 -0.11 -8.95 8.53
C ASN A 10 -1.45 -8.83 7.76
N ALA A 11 -2.13 -9.94 7.46
CA ALA A 11 -3.49 -9.92 6.92
C ALA A 11 -4.49 -9.13 7.80
N LEU A 12 -4.17 -8.93 9.08
CA LEU A 12 -4.95 -8.11 10.01
C LEU A 12 -5.16 -6.67 9.52
N TYR A 13 -4.24 -6.09 8.74
CA TYR A 13 -4.37 -4.73 8.22
C TYR A 13 -5.55 -4.56 7.24
N PHE A 14 -6.07 -5.65 6.65
CA PHE A 14 -7.29 -5.57 5.85
C PHE A 14 -8.50 -5.11 6.67
N TRP A 15 -8.56 -5.41 7.98
CA TRP A 15 -9.60 -4.88 8.85
C TRP A 15 -9.53 -3.36 9.01
N ALA A 16 -8.32 -2.79 8.98
CA ALA A 16 -8.15 -1.34 8.98
C ALA A 16 -8.70 -0.71 7.68
N VAL A 17 -8.57 -1.39 6.54
CA VAL A 17 -9.18 -0.94 5.27
C VAL A 17 -10.71 -0.97 5.34
N VAL A 18 -11.29 -2.01 5.94
CA VAL A 18 -12.75 -2.10 6.16
C VAL A 18 -13.23 -0.99 7.08
N ALA A 19 -12.51 -0.71 8.17
CA ALA A 19 -12.82 0.39 9.08
C ALA A 19 -12.73 1.76 8.37
N LEU A 20 -11.69 1.98 7.57
CA LEU A 20 -11.53 3.19 6.75
C LEU A 20 -12.69 3.36 5.76
N PHE A 21 -13.10 2.27 5.11
CA PHE A 21 -14.25 2.28 4.20
C PHE A 21 -15.53 2.71 4.91
N GLY A 22 -15.82 2.12 6.08
CA GLY A 22 -16.96 2.48 6.92
C GLY A 22 -16.93 3.95 7.34
N LEU A 23 -15.76 4.47 7.75
CA LEU A 23 -15.58 5.87 8.13
C LEU A 23 -15.82 6.81 6.95
N LEU A 24 -15.31 6.49 5.76
CA LEU A 24 -15.52 7.30 4.55
C LEU A 24 -17.00 7.33 4.14
N LEU A 25 -17.72 6.20 4.22
CA LEU A 25 -19.16 6.15 3.96
C LEU A 25 -19.95 6.97 4.99
N PHE A 26 -19.60 6.84 6.27
CA PHE A 26 -20.23 7.61 7.33
C PHE A 26 -20.02 9.12 7.17
N ALA A 27 -18.78 9.53 6.85
CA ALA A 27 -18.45 10.93 6.54
C ALA A 27 -19.19 11.42 5.29
N TYR A 28 -19.38 10.55 4.28
CA TYR A 28 -20.16 10.85 3.10
C TYR A 28 -21.64 11.11 3.45
N ALA A 29 -22.25 10.23 4.26
CA ALA A 29 -23.65 10.32 4.69
C ALA A 29 -23.92 11.52 5.61
N ARG A 30 -23.08 11.72 6.64
CA ARG A 30 -23.24 12.83 7.60
C ARG A 30 -23.09 14.20 6.97
N ARG A 31 -22.29 14.33 5.91
CA ARG A 31 -22.10 15.62 5.23
C ARG A 31 -23.41 16.21 4.70
N SER A 32 -24.33 15.38 4.22
CA SER A 32 -25.64 15.86 3.76
C SER A 32 -26.43 16.52 4.89
N SER A 33 -26.45 15.89 6.06
CA SER A 33 -27.12 16.40 7.26
C SER A 33 -26.45 17.67 7.81
N LEU A 34 -25.10 17.72 7.82
CA LEU A 34 -24.35 18.88 8.30
C LEU A 34 -24.51 20.09 7.36
N LEU A 35 -24.51 19.88 6.04
CA LEU A 35 -24.75 20.95 5.06
C LEU A 35 -26.13 21.59 5.22
N GLN A 36 -27.15 20.80 5.59
CA GLN A 36 -28.50 21.32 5.85
C GLN A 36 -28.59 22.15 7.14
N ARG A 37 -27.75 21.87 8.14
CA ARG A 37 -27.72 22.60 9.42
C ARG A 37 -26.96 23.92 9.33
N VAL A 38 -25.91 23.97 8.51
CA VAL A 38 -25.00 25.13 8.45
C VAL A 38 -25.41 26.15 7.38
N ALA A 39 -26.10 25.73 6.32
CA ALA A 39 -26.48 26.62 5.23
C ALA A 39 -27.93 26.44 4.81
N CYS A 40 -28.67 27.55 4.79
CA CYS A 40 -30.02 27.63 4.23
C CYS A 40 -30.03 27.00 2.81
N LYS A 41 -31.06 26.24 2.44
CA LYS A 41 -31.14 25.42 1.19
C LYS A 41 -30.68 26.15 -0.08
N ARG A 42 -30.86 27.47 -0.13
CA ARG A 42 -30.47 28.34 -1.25
C ARG A 42 -28.95 28.58 -1.35
N LEU A 43 -28.25 28.64 -0.22
CA LEU A 43 -26.81 28.90 -0.14
C LEU A 43 -26.00 27.62 -0.39
N THR A 44 -26.48 26.47 0.10
CA THR A 44 -25.88 25.14 -0.16
C THR A 44 -25.79 24.83 -1.65
N GLN A 45 -26.83 25.15 -2.44
CA GLN A 45 -26.83 24.92 -3.87
C GLN A 45 -25.83 25.81 -4.63
N ARG A 46 -25.57 27.04 -4.14
CA ARG A 46 -24.52 27.93 -4.67
C ARG A 46 -23.11 27.47 -4.29
N LEU A 47 -22.90 27.09 -3.03
CA LEU A 47 -21.59 26.60 -2.53
C LEU A 47 -21.19 25.24 -3.10
N THR A 48 -22.17 24.36 -3.34
CA THR A 48 -21.92 22.99 -3.84
C THR A 48 -21.92 22.92 -5.36
N LYS A 49 -22.20 24.02 -6.08
CA LYS A 49 -22.24 24.06 -7.56
C LYS A 49 -20.92 23.62 -8.22
N SER A 50 -19.79 23.80 -7.52
CA SER A 50 -18.45 23.34 -7.93
C SER A 50 -18.12 21.90 -7.47
N SER A 51 -18.85 21.37 -6.49
CA SER A 51 -18.61 20.05 -5.91
C SER A 51 -19.25 18.95 -6.75
N SER A 52 -18.49 18.39 -7.70
CA SER A 52 -18.90 17.21 -8.46
C SER A 52 -18.95 15.95 -7.58
N ASN A 53 -20.13 15.33 -7.49
CA ASN A 53 -20.31 14.04 -6.82
C ASN A 53 -19.48 12.93 -7.48
N GLY A 54 -19.26 12.99 -8.80
CA GLY A 54 -18.42 12.03 -9.54
C GLY A 54 -16.96 12.11 -9.12
N LYS A 55 -16.38 13.32 -9.09
CA LYS A 55 -15.00 13.53 -8.60
C LYS A 55 -14.83 13.08 -7.15
N ARG A 56 -15.89 13.21 -6.34
CA ARG A 56 -15.89 12.77 -4.94
C ARG A 56 -15.90 11.24 -4.81
N LYS A 57 -16.73 10.54 -5.58
CA LYS A 57 -16.72 9.07 -5.65
C LYS A 57 -15.36 8.55 -6.12
N LEU A 58 -14.78 9.19 -7.14
CA LEU A 58 -13.45 8.85 -7.63
C LEU A 58 -12.37 9.01 -6.55
N ARG A 59 -12.39 10.10 -5.78
CA ARG A 59 -11.45 10.28 -4.65
C ARG A 59 -11.60 9.19 -3.59
N ILE A 60 -12.82 8.83 -3.22
CA ILE A 60 -13.07 7.74 -2.24
C ILE A 60 -12.54 6.42 -2.81
N ALA A 61 -12.84 6.10 -4.07
CA ALA A 61 -12.34 4.90 -4.73
C ALA A 61 -10.81 4.86 -4.79
N LEU A 62 -10.15 5.98 -5.11
CA LEU A 62 -8.70 6.08 -5.11
C LEU A 62 -8.10 5.84 -3.72
N LEU A 63 -8.67 6.45 -2.66
CA LEU A 63 -8.20 6.24 -1.29
C LEU A 63 -8.29 4.77 -0.87
N ILE A 64 -9.40 4.10 -1.21
CA ILE A 64 -9.58 2.67 -0.93
C ILE A 64 -8.57 1.84 -1.74
N ALA A 65 -8.40 2.13 -3.03
CA ALA A 65 -7.46 1.43 -3.89
C ALA A 65 -6.03 1.55 -3.36
N THR A 66 -5.60 2.75 -2.95
CA THR A 66 -4.29 2.98 -2.33
C THR A 66 -4.13 2.19 -1.02
N ALA A 67 -5.15 2.16 -0.16
CA ALA A 67 -5.10 1.40 1.08
C ALA A 67 -4.98 -0.11 0.83
N LEU A 68 -5.68 -0.64 -0.18
CA LEU A 68 -5.59 -2.04 -0.60
C LEU A 68 -4.21 -2.39 -1.14
N THR A 69 -3.63 -1.56 -2.02
CA THR A 69 -2.28 -1.81 -2.55
C THR A 69 -1.20 -1.71 -1.48
N LEU A 70 -1.34 -0.82 -0.50
CA LEU A 70 -0.44 -0.77 0.65
C LEU A 70 -0.51 -2.06 1.49
N CYS A 71 -1.72 -2.55 1.78
CA CYS A 71 -1.88 -3.82 2.50
C CYS A 71 -1.27 -4.97 1.71
N ALA A 72 -1.53 -5.05 0.40
CA ALA A 72 -0.94 -6.06 -0.47
C ALA A 72 0.59 -6.00 -0.47
N SER A 73 1.18 -4.79 -0.48
CA SER A 73 2.64 -4.62 -0.40
C SER A 73 3.22 -5.12 0.94
N ILE A 74 2.50 -4.94 2.04
CA ILE A 74 2.94 -5.38 3.38
C ILE A 74 2.91 -6.90 3.53
N LEU A 75 2.03 -7.60 2.80
CA LEU A 75 2.02 -9.07 2.78
C LEU A 75 3.25 -9.67 2.11
N ASP A 76 4.02 -8.85 1.36
CA ASP A 76 5.21 -9.26 0.62
C ASP A 76 4.93 -10.50 -0.26
N PRO A 77 4.02 -10.38 -1.26
CA PRO A 77 3.72 -11.46 -2.18
C PRO A 77 4.90 -11.67 -3.13
N ARG A 78 5.57 -12.81 -2.99
CA ARG A 78 6.71 -13.18 -3.85
C ARG A 78 6.27 -14.24 -4.85
N TRP A 79 6.58 -13.99 -6.12
CA TRP A 79 6.33 -14.93 -7.21
C TRP A 79 7.66 -15.43 -7.78
N GLY A 80 7.78 -16.74 -7.99
CA GLY A 80 8.97 -17.31 -8.64
C GLY A 80 10.20 -17.41 -7.74
N THR A 81 10.03 -17.43 -6.42
CA THR A 81 11.12 -17.69 -5.49
C THR A 81 11.67 -19.10 -5.70
N LYS A 82 12.92 -19.21 -6.14
CA LYS A 82 13.67 -20.46 -6.11
C LYS A 82 14.49 -20.48 -4.83
N TYR A 83 14.12 -21.35 -3.89
CA TYR A 83 15.01 -21.64 -2.77
C TYR A 83 16.27 -22.26 -3.33
N LYS A 84 17.38 -21.55 -3.16
CA LYS A 84 18.71 -22.09 -3.39
C LYS A 84 19.30 -22.28 -2.01
N GLU A 85 19.34 -23.53 -1.55
CA GLU A 85 20.15 -23.86 -0.38
C GLU A 85 21.60 -23.55 -0.75
N VAL A 86 22.11 -22.47 -0.18
CA VAL A 86 23.53 -22.14 -0.26
C VAL A 86 24.17 -22.87 0.90
N GLU A 87 24.77 -24.02 0.61
CA GLU A 87 25.70 -24.61 1.56
C GLU A 87 26.79 -23.58 1.85
N GLN A 88 26.95 -23.21 3.12
CA GLN A 88 28.03 -22.32 3.55
C GLN A 88 29.35 -23.06 3.38
N LYS A 89 29.91 -23.03 2.17
CA LYS A 89 31.31 -23.36 1.96
C LYS A 89 32.13 -22.24 2.59
N GLY A 90 32.89 -22.56 3.63
CA GLY A 90 33.98 -21.70 4.09
C GLY A 90 34.87 -21.37 2.89
N ILE A 91 35.00 -20.08 2.57
CA ILE A 91 35.83 -19.64 1.46
C ILE A 91 37.24 -19.52 2.01
N ASP A 92 38.07 -20.54 1.81
CA ASP A 92 39.50 -20.43 2.02
C ASP A 92 40.08 -19.53 0.92
N THR A 93 40.33 -18.27 1.28
CA THR A 93 40.89 -17.26 0.37
C THR A 93 42.41 -17.31 0.48
N PHE A 94 43.07 -17.82 -0.56
CA PHE A 94 44.53 -17.81 -0.65
C PHE A 94 45.00 -16.55 -1.38
N PHE A 95 45.84 -15.75 -0.72
CA PHE A 95 46.56 -14.65 -1.37
C PHE A 95 47.89 -15.18 -1.89
N VAL A 96 48.02 -15.24 -3.21
CA VAL A 96 49.28 -15.60 -3.86
C VAL A 96 49.90 -14.32 -4.40
N LEU A 97 51.12 -14.03 -3.97
CA LEU A 97 51.91 -12.89 -4.41
C LEU A 97 53.02 -13.41 -5.33
N ASP A 98 53.10 -12.91 -6.57
CA ASP A 98 54.22 -13.21 -7.45
C ASP A 98 55.42 -12.32 -7.08
N VAL A 99 56.57 -12.95 -6.83
CA VAL A 99 57.84 -12.30 -6.47
C VAL A 99 58.91 -12.49 -7.55
N SER A 100 58.49 -12.80 -8.78
CA SER A 100 59.39 -12.88 -9.93
C SER A 100 60.11 -11.55 -10.20
N ARG A 101 61.32 -11.60 -10.78
CA ARG A 101 62.08 -10.38 -11.16
C ARG A 101 61.35 -9.45 -12.13
N SER A 102 60.33 -9.96 -12.82
CA SER A 102 59.43 -9.18 -13.69
C SER A 102 58.40 -8.34 -12.94
N MET A 103 58.27 -8.53 -11.62
CA MET A 103 57.35 -7.77 -10.75
C MET A 103 58.03 -6.59 -10.02
N LEU A 104 59.35 -6.41 -10.17
CA LEU A 104 60.13 -5.23 -9.70
C LEU A 104 60.16 -4.15 -10.79
#